data_AF-A0A7E6D7C2-F1
#
_entry.id   AF-A0A7E6D7C2-F1
#
_cell.length_a   1.000
_cell.length_b   1.000
_cell.length_c   1.000
_cell.angle_alpha   90.00
_cell.angle_beta   90.00
_cell.angle_gamma   90.00
#
_symmetry.space_group_name_H-M   'P 1'
#
loop_
_entity.id
_entity.type
_entity.pdbx_description
1 polymer ?
#
loop_
_entity_poly.entity_id
_entity_poly.type
_entity_poly.pdbx_seq_one_letter_code
_entity_poly.pdbx_strand_id
1 'polypeptide(L)'
;MGQKPSQQSALEDSREVLQVCEVVSGAIVHAAGKLQGYLGFEDPLSNLCPAPSTLNEIFLIHFVTFCREKGIDRWLTTTKMTKHQALLFGADWIWTFWGSDKQIRFQLAVQTLQMSSLTPVESKPCERPSPEFSAEPSSGKSRFDKLEEFCNLIGEDCLGLFIIFGVPGKPKDVRGVVLDSVKSETARGHLPGGKAVARFVLETEDCVSIRELLGNCLSVAGRTSKSERPPRRKALPPRTEKMAVDQDWPSVYPVAAPFKPSVVPLPVRMGYPVKRGVPMAKEGNLELLKIPNFLHLTPVAIKKHCEALKDFCTEWPAALDSDEKCEKHFPIEIDTADYVSSGPSVRNPRARAVTLRVKLSSLNLDDHAKKKLIKLVGERYCKTTDVLTIKTDRCPLKRQNYDYAMYLLTVLYHESWKTEEWEKHKTEADMEEYVWTNSSSEKNILETLLQIKAAEKNLEVNKEELLGTKEVEDYKKSVVSLKNEGDNENTLSQYKEAVKRLLNLT
;
A
#
# COMPACT_ATOMS: atom_id res chain seq x y z
N MET A 1 -33.02 -28.78 -60.55
CA MET A 1 -33.07 -29.82 -59.50
C MET A 1 -32.59 -29.22 -58.18
N GLY A 2 -33.39 -29.36 -57.12
CA GLY A 2 -33.09 -29.21 -55.67
C GLY A 2 -32.33 -27.96 -55.21
N GLN A 3 -32.94 -26.93 -54.62
CA GLN A 3 -33.36 -26.78 -53.20
C GLN A 3 -32.31 -27.14 -52.11
N LYS A 4 -32.10 -26.13 -51.22
CA LYS A 4 -31.61 -26.13 -49.81
C LYS A 4 -30.10 -26.17 -49.53
N PRO A 5 -29.48 -24.99 -49.24
CA PRO A 5 -28.47 -24.89 -48.18
C PRO A 5 -28.78 -23.83 -47.09
N SER A 6 -29.74 -22.92 -47.31
CA SER A 6 -30.06 -21.85 -46.35
C SER A 6 -30.88 -22.32 -45.14
N GLN A 7 -31.63 -23.42 -45.26
CA GLN A 7 -32.37 -24.01 -44.14
C GLN A 7 -31.48 -24.92 -43.27
N GLN A 8 -30.44 -25.56 -43.82
CA GLN A 8 -29.57 -26.46 -43.06
C GLN A 8 -28.60 -25.70 -42.15
N SER A 9 -28.02 -24.59 -42.64
CA SER A 9 -27.14 -23.72 -41.82
C SER A 9 -27.89 -23.07 -40.66
N ALA A 10 -29.13 -22.59 -40.87
CA ALA A 10 -29.97 -22.06 -39.79
C ALA A 10 -30.45 -23.14 -38.79
N LEU A 11 -30.61 -24.40 -39.23
CA LEU A 11 -31.00 -25.52 -38.36
C LEU A 11 -29.83 -26.03 -37.50
N GLU A 12 -28.61 -26.12 -38.06
CA GLU A 12 -27.40 -26.50 -37.32
C GLU A 12 -27.07 -25.46 -36.26
N ASP A 13 -27.16 -24.18 -36.61
CA ASP A 13 -26.90 -23.05 -35.71
C ASP A 13 -27.95 -22.95 -34.59
N SER A 14 -29.21 -23.30 -34.87
CA SER A 14 -30.27 -23.44 -33.85
C SER A 14 -30.04 -24.64 -32.91
N ARG A 15 -29.51 -25.75 -33.43
CA ARG A 15 -29.22 -26.97 -32.65
C ARG A 15 -28.03 -26.78 -31.71
N GLU A 16 -26.99 -26.09 -32.16
CA GLU A 16 -25.82 -25.71 -31.35
C GLU A 16 -26.20 -24.75 -30.23
N VAL A 17 -27.05 -23.76 -30.52
CA VAL A 17 -27.57 -22.82 -29.52
C VAL A 17 -28.41 -23.53 -28.45
N LEU A 18 -29.28 -24.45 -28.85
CA LEU A 18 -30.05 -25.27 -27.90
C LEU A 18 -29.12 -26.10 -27.00
N GLN A 19 -28.04 -26.66 -27.54
CA GLN A 19 -27.05 -27.40 -26.76
C GLN A 19 -26.29 -26.52 -25.75
N VAL A 20 -25.93 -25.29 -26.13
CA VAL A 20 -25.32 -24.31 -25.20
C VAL A 20 -26.30 -23.91 -24.10
N CYS A 21 -27.57 -23.68 -24.42
CA CYS A 21 -28.60 -23.36 -23.44
C CYS A 21 -28.86 -24.50 -22.43
N GLU A 22 -28.83 -25.76 -22.88
CA GLU A 22 -28.94 -26.93 -22.00
C GLU A 22 -27.77 -27.02 -21.02
N VAL A 23 -26.54 -26.83 -21.50
CA VAL A 23 -25.35 -26.87 -20.65
C VAL A 23 -25.35 -25.72 -19.64
N VAL A 24 -25.75 -24.52 -20.05
CA VAL A 24 -25.85 -23.36 -19.14
C VAL A 24 -26.96 -23.53 -18.11
N SER A 25 -28.11 -24.09 -18.51
CA SER A 25 -29.18 -24.43 -17.58
C SER A 25 -28.71 -25.45 -16.55
N GLY A 26 -28.02 -26.52 -17.00
CA GLY A 26 -27.42 -27.52 -16.13
C GLY A 26 -26.36 -26.93 -15.19
N ALA A 27 -25.55 -25.99 -15.67
CA ALA A 27 -24.53 -25.31 -14.88
C ALA A 27 -25.12 -24.44 -13.76
N ILE A 28 -26.22 -23.73 -14.04
CA ILE A 28 -26.92 -22.91 -13.03
C ILE A 28 -27.56 -23.79 -11.97
N VAL A 29 -28.22 -24.89 -12.37
CA VAL A 29 -28.80 -25.86 -11.42
C VAL A 29 -27.71 -26.50 -10.57
N HIS A 30 -26.57 -26.87 -11.17
CA HIS A 30 -25.43 -27.40 -10.44
C HIS A 30 -24.86 -26.39 -9.43
N ALA A 31 -24.63 -25.15 -9.85
CA ALA A 31 -24.12 -24.09 -9.00
C ALA A 31 -25.09 -23.75 -7.86
N ALA A 32 -26.40 -23.67 -8.15
CA ALA A 32 -27.44 -23.49 -7.15
C ALA A 32 -27.45 -24.63 -6.12
N GLY A 33 -27.39 -25.89 -6.58
CA GLY A 33 -27.34 -27.07 -5.71
C GLY A 33 -26.13 -27.09 -4.78
N LYS A 34 -24.96 -26.66 -5.26
CA LYS A 34 -23.76 -26.49 -4.41
C LYS A 34 -23.90 -25.34 -3.41
N LEU A 35 -24.63 -24.29 -3.77
CA LEU A 35 -24.88 -23.14 -2.90
C LEU A 35 -25.88 -23.45 -1.77
N GLN A 36 -26.79 -24.42 -1.94
CA GLN A 36 -27.79 -24.79 -0.93
C GLN A 36 -27.17 -25.17 0.43
N GLY A 37 -26.00 -25.81 0.43
CA GLY A 37 -25.28 -26.17 1.66
C GLY A 37 -24.80 -24.96 2.45
N TYR A 38 -24.47 -23.86 1.77
CA TYR A 38 -24.03 -22.60 2.39
C TYR A 38 -25.21 -21.72 2.81
N LEU A 39 -26.32 -21.75 2.06
CA LEU A 39 -27.56 -21.04 2.41
C LEU A 39 -28.29 -21.69 3.59
N GLY A 40 -28.09 -22.99 3.79
CA GLY A 40 -28.65 -23.76 4.90
C GLY A 40 -27.78 -23.81 6.16
N PHE A 41 -26.65 -23.09 6.19
CA PHE A 41 -25.77 -23.05 7.35
C PHE A 41 -26.35 -22.10 8.40
N GLU A 42 -26.77 -22.65 9.54
CA GLU A 42 -27.21 -21.89 10.71
C GLU A 42 -26.13 -21.98 11.79
N ASP A 43 -25.59 -20.82 12.16
CA ASP A 43 -24.69 -20.69 13.31
C ASP A 43 -25.51 -20.80 14.60
N PRO A 44 -25.17 -21.71 15.54
CA PRO A 44 -25.83 -21.83 16.84
C PRO A 44 -25.90 -20.51 17.62
N LEU A 45 -24.97 -19.59 17.36
CA LEU A 45 -24.90 -18.27 17.99
C LEU A 45 -25.42 -17.11 17.09
N SER A 46 -25.91 -17.42 15.88
CA SER A 46 -26.43 -16.44 14.89
C SER A 46 -25.47 -15.30 14.51
N ASN A 47 -24.16 -15.48 14.71
CA ASN A 47 -23.15 -14.44 14.48
C ASN A 47 -22.47 -14.54 13.11
N LEU A 48 -22.62 -15.68 12.42
CA LEU A 48 -21.98 -15.94 11.13
C LEU A 48 -23.01 -16.12 10.02
N CYS A 49 -23.03 -15.16 9.09
CA CYS A 49 -23.76 -15.26 7.82
C CYS A 49 -22.79 -15.02 6.66
N PRO A 50 -22.81 -15.85 5.59
CA PRO A 50 -22.01 -15.60 4.40
C PRO A 50 -22.36 -14.25 3.79
N ALA A 51 -21.35 -13.43 3.50
CA ALA A 51 -21.56 -12.16 2.82
C ALA A 51 -22.11 -12.41 1.38
N PRO A 52 -22.99 -11.54 0.85
CA PRO A 52 -23.55 -11.68 -0.50
C PRO A 52 -22.47 -11.84 -1.60
N SER A 53 -21.35 -11.11 -1.46
CA SER A 53 -20.22 -11.22 -2.40
C SER A 53 -19.55 -12.59 -2.40
N THR A 54 -19.54 -13.26 -1.25
CA THR A 54 -18.98 -14.61 -1.09
C THR A 54 -19.89 -15.64 -1.74
N LEU A 55 -21.22 -15.49 -1.60
CA LEU A 55 -22.19 -16.34 -2.29
C LEU A 55 -22.09 -16.20 -3.81
N ASN A 56 -21.87 -14.97 -4.33
CA ASN A 56 -21.63 -14.72 -5.75
C ASN A 56 -20.39 -15.46 -6.26
N GLU A 57 -19.30 -15.45 -5.49
CA GLU A 57 -18.06 -16.13 -5.83
C GLU A 57 -18.22 -17.64 -5.87
N ILE A 58 -18.86 -18.22 -4.85
CA ILE A 58 -19.13 -19.65 -4.79
C ILE A 58 -20.00 -20.08 -5.98
N PHE A 59 -21.07 -19.34 -6.27
CA PHE A 59 -21.94 -19.61 -7.41
C PHE A 59 -21.18 -19.56 -8.74
N LEU A 60 -20.40 -18.51 -8.99
CA LEU A 60 -19.65 -18.33 -10.23
C LEU A 60 -18.54 -19.38 -10.40
N ILE A 61 -17.84 -19.76 -9.34
CA ILE A 61 -16.80 -20.81 -9.39
C ILE A 61 -17.43 -22.13 -9.83
N HIS A 62 -18.54 -22.55 -9.21
CA HIS A 62 -19.21 -23.80 -9.57
C HIS A 62 -19.82 -23.75 -10.98
N PHE A 63 -20.39 -22.61 -11.38
CA PHE A 63 -20.91 -22.41 -12.73
C PHE A 63 -19.82 -22.52 -13.79
N VAL A 64 -18.72 -21.75 -13.65
CA VAL A 64 -17.63 -21.72 -14.63
C VAL A 64 -16.92 -23.08 -14.71
N THR A 65 -16.71 -23.74 -13.56
CA THR A 65 -16.10 -25.08 -13.52
C THR A 65 -16.95 -26.08 -14.29
N PHE A 66 -18.27 -26.11 -14.08
CA PHE A 66 -19.17 -26.99 -14.81
C PHE A 66 -19.18 -26.70 -16.32
N CYS A 67 -19.24 -25.43 -16.71
CA CYS A 67 -19.19 -25.01 -18.12
C CYS A 67 -17.88 -25.45 -18.80
N ARG A 68 -16.75 -25.38 -18.10
CA ARG A 68 -15.44 -25.81 -18.59
C ARG A 68 -15.37 -27.33 -18.77
N GLU A 69 -15.88 -28.09 -17.80
CA GLU A 69 -15.96 -29.57 -17.89
C GLU A 69 -16.82 -30.05 -19.05
N LYS A 70 -17.84 -29.26 -19.43
CA LYS A 70 -18.72 -29.53 -20.58
C LYS A 70 -18.24 -28.94 -21.91
N GLY A 71 -17.08 -28.28 -21.93
CA GLY A 71 -16.44 -27.80 -23.16
C GLY A 71 -17.12 -26.64 -23.87
N ILE A 72 -17.89 -25.81 -23.15
CA ILE A 72 -18.59 -24.63 -23.73
C ILE A 72 -17.86 -23.30 -23.46
N ASP A 73 -16.61 -23.34 -23.01
CA ASP A 73 -15.78 -22.18 -22.67
C ASP A 73 -15.52 -21.24 -23.86
N ARG A 74 -15.57 -21.76 -25.09
CA ARG A 74 -15.45 -20.96 -26.32
C ARG A 74 -16.71 -20.17 -26.67
N TRP A 75 -17.86 -20.55 -26.12
CA TRP A 75 -19.18 -20.03 -26.48
C TRP A 75 -19.77 -19.11 -25.40
N LEU A 76 -19.17 -19.10 -24.21
CA LEU A 76 -19.65 -18.36 -23.05
C LEU A 76 -18.48 -17.69 -22.33
N THR A 77 -18.55 -16.37 -22.16
CA THR A 77 -17.61 -15.62 -21.33
C THR A 77 -18.32 -15.02 -20.13
N THR A 78 -17.79 -15.31 -18.93
CA THR A 78 -18.25 -14.72 -17.67
C THR A 78 -17.35 -13.54 -17.30
N THR A 79 -17.92 -12.34 -17.26
CA THR A 79 -17.22 -11.11 -16.84
C THR A 79 -17.76 -10.66 -15.50
N LYS A 80 -17.03 -10.93 -14.41
CA LYS A 80 -17.37 -10.45 -13.07
C LYS A 80 -17.08 -8.95 -12.96
N MET A 81 -18.04 -8.18 -12.46
CA MET A 81 -17.87 -6.75 -12.26
C MET A 81 -17.03 -6.45 -11.02
N THR A 82 -16.24 -5.38 -11.09
CA THR A 82 -15.63 -4.80 -9.88
C THR A 82 -16.72 -4.23 -8.97
N LYS A 83 -16.44 -4.06 -7.66
CA LYS A 83 -17.38 -3.45 -6.72
C LYS A 83 -17.93 -2.10 -7.21
N HIS A 84 -17.06 -1.28 -7.82
CA HIS A 84 -17.45 0.02 -8.37
C HIS A 84 -18.37 -0.13 -9.60
N GLN A 85 -18.03 -1.03 -10.54
CA GLN A 85 -18.87 -1.29 -11.71
C GLN A 85 -20.24 -1.88 -11.33
N ALA A 86 -20.31 -2.76 -10.35
CA ALA A 86 -21.57 -3.33 -9.88
C ALA A 86 -22.50 -2.26 -9.24
N LEU A 87 -21.92 -1.29 -8.53
CA LEU A 87 -22.66 -0.14 -7.99
C LEU A 87 -23.12 0.85 -9.07
N LEU A 88 -22.33 0.99 -10.13
CA LEU A 88 -22.60 1.90 -11.25
C LEU A 88 -23.68 1.33 -12.19
N PHE A 89 -23.56 0.05 -12.56
CA PHE A 89 -24.40 -0.60 -13.58
C PHE A 89 -25.52 -1.48 -13.01
N GLY A 90 -25.55 -1.70 -11.69
CA GLY A 90 -26.54 -2.58 -11.06
C GLY A 90 -26.28 -4.08 -11.22
N ALA A 91 -25.46 -4.51 -12.19
CA ALA A 91 -25.09 -5.90 -12.47
C ALA A 91 -23.84 -6.37 -11.71
N ASP A 92 -23.87 -7.56 -11.14
CA ASP A 92 -22.72 -8.18 -10.46
C ASP A 92 -21.80 -8.93 -11.43
N TRP A 93 -22.34 -9.48 -12.51
CA TRP A 93 -21.57 -10.04 -13.63
C TRP A 93 -22.37 -10.05 -14.93
N ILE A 94 -21.68 -10.28 -16.04
CA ILE A 94 -22.30 -10.47 -17.35
C ILE A 94 -21.87 -11.80 -17.94
N TRP A 95 -22.84 -12.56 -18.45
CA TRP A 95 -22.61 -13.69 -19.33
C TRP A 95 -22.76 -13.26 -20.78
N THR A 96 -21.70 -13.40 -21.57
CA THR A 96 -21.69 -13.09 -23.01
C THR A 96 -21.66 -14.39 -23.79
N PHE A 97 -22.66 -14.59 -24.65
CA PHE A 97 -22.79 -15.74 -25.51
C PHE A 97 -22.27 -15.39 -26.90
N TRP A 98 -21.33 -16.20 -27.39
CA TRP A 98 -20.65 -16.00 -28.66
C TRP A 98 -21.27 -16.86 -29.76
N GLY A 99 -21.25 -16.34 -30.98
CA GLY A 99 -21.56 -17.09 -32.20
C GLY A 99 -20.34 -17.82 -32.74
N SER A 100 -20.59 -18.75 -33.67
CA SER A 100 -19.56 -19.50 -34.40
C SER A 100 -18.65 -18.57 -35.22
N ASP A 101 -19.14 -17.38 -35.56
CA ASP A 101 -18.48 -16.28 -36.25
C ASP A 101 -17.72 -15.31 -35.32
N LYS A 102 -17.67 -15.59 -34.01
CA LYS A 102 -17.11 -14.73 -32.95
C LYS A 102 -17.82 -13.39 -32.78
N GLN A 103 -19.06 -13.26 -33.25
CA GLN A 103 -19.91 -12.13 -32.89
C GLN A 103 -20.64 -12.40 -31.59
N ILE A 104 -20.97 -11.34 -30.85
CA ILE A 104 -21.82 -11.42 -29.66
C ILE A 104 -23.24 -11.72 -30.15
N ARG A 105 -23.80 -12.87 -29.75
CA ARG A 105 -25.20 -13.19 -30.06
C ARG A 105 -26.14 -12.59 -29.05
N PHE A 106 -25.75 -12.66 -27.78
CA PHE A 106 -26.63 -12.34 -26.67
C PHE A 106 -25.83 -12.15 -25.37
N GLN A 107 -26.34 -11.32 -24.47
CA GLN A 107 -25.75 -11.05 -23.16
C GLN A 107 -26.80 -11.12 -22.04
N LEU A 108 -26.42 -11.70 -20.91
CA LEU A 108 -27.20 -11.65 -19.67
C LEU A 108 -26.47 -10.83 -18.64
N ALA A 109 -27.03 -9.68 -18.27
CA ALA A 109 -26.59 -8.89 -17.15
C ALA A 109 -27.25 -9.43 -15.88
N VAL A 110 -26.45 -9.97 -14.96
CA VAL A 110 -26.95 -10.68 -13.78
C VAL A 110 -26.79 -9.81 -12.55
N GLN A 111 -27.88 -9.64 -11.81
CA GLN A 111 -27.87 -9.04 -10.47
C GLN A 111 -28.30 -10.09 -9.44
N THR A 112 -27.55 -10.17 -8.36
CA THR A 112 -27.81 -11.08 -7.24
C THR A 112 -28.53 -10.36 -6.11
N LEU A 113 -29.46 -11.07 -5.48
CA LEU A 113 -30.29 -10.56 -4.38
C LEU A 113 -30.36 -11.61 -3.29
N GLN A 114 -30.29 -11.19 -2.02
CA GLN A 114 -30.52 -12.06 -0.87
C GLN A 114 -31.75 -11.57 -0.11
N MET A 115 -32.81 -12.37 -0.03
CA MET A 115 -34.10 -11.89 0.49
C MET A 115 -34.15 -11.65 2.01
N SER A 116 -33.14 -12.10 2.77
CA SER A 116 -33.01 -11.76 4.20
C SER A 116 -32.83 -10.25 4.45
N SER A 117 -32.49 -9.48 3.41
CA SER A 117 -32.28 -8.02 3.48
C SER A 117 -33.53 -7.17 3.19
N LEU A 118 -34.70 -7.78 2.97
CA LEU A 118 -35.90 -7.10 2.48
C LEU A 118 -37.12 -7.15 3.42
N THR A 119 -36.97 -7.48 4.70
CA THR A 119 -38.11 -7.61 5.64
C THR A 119 -38.86 -6.29 5.86
N PRO A 120 -40.21 -6.29 5.73
CA PRO A 120 -41.08 -5.23 6.23
C PRO A 120 -41.79 -5.70 7.51
N VAL A 121 -41.08 -5.83 8.64
CA VAL A 121 -41.70 -5.92 9.98
C VAL A 121 -40.78 -5.23 10.98
N GLU A 122 -41.35 -4.25 11.71
CA GLU A 122 -40.70 -3.50 12.78
C GLU A 122 -40.22 -4.41 13.92
N SER A 123 -38.94 -4.33 14.28
CA SER A 123 -38.46 -4.63 15.62
C SER A 123 -37.28 -3.70 15.99
N LYS A 124 -37.23 -3.36 17.28
CA LYS A 124 -36.50 -2.24 17.93
C LYS A 124 -34.97 -2.39 17.97
N PRO A 125 -34.23 -1.30 18.29
CA PRO A 125 -32.86 -1.10 17.83
C PRO A 125 -31.81 -1.64 18.80
N CYS A 126 -30.83 -2.38 18.27
CA CYS A 126 -29.54 -2.58 18.94
C CYS A 126 -28.39 -2.37 17.94
N GLU A 127 -27.56 -1.40 18.32
CA GLU A 127 -26.15 -1.18 18.00
C GLU A 127 -25.71 -0.97 16.53
N ARG A 128 -25.16 0.23 16.31
CA ARG A 128 -24.67 0.76 15.02
C ARG A 128 -23.47 -0.06 14.52
N PRO A 129 -23.46 -0.53 13.28
CA PRO A 129 -22.24 -0.65 12.50
C PRO A 129 -21.82 0.75 12.02
N SER A 130 -20.50 0.98 11.97
CA SER A 130 -19.83 2.22 11.57
C SER A 130 -20.28 2.80 10.22
N PRO A 131 -20.18 4.12 10.02
CA PRO A 131 -20.69 4.79 8.82
C PRO A 131 -19.73 4.63 7.63
N GLU A 132 -19.97 3.62 6.80
CA GLU A 132 -19.47 3.59 5.42
C GLU A 132 -20.60 3.98 4.45
N PHE A 133 -21.21 5.14 4.66
CA PHE A 133 -22.02 5.82 3.65
C PHE A 133 -21.72 7.31 3.74
N SER A 134 -20.72 7.75 3.00
CA SER A 134 -20.61 9.14 2.58
C SER A 134 -20.92 9.19 1.07
N ALA A 135 -21.90 10.03 0.73
CA ALA A 135 -22.29 10.57 -0.58
C ALA A 135 -21.18 10.53 -1.65
N GLU A 136 -21.36 10.32 -2.96
CA GLU A 136 -22.47 10.28 -3.95
C GLU A 136 -21.79 9.92 -5.32
N PRO A 137 -22.50 9.47 -6.39
CA PRO A 137 -22.98 10.46 -7.35
C PRO A 137 -24.43 10.25 -7.82
N SER A 138 -25.25 11.27 -7.57
CA SER A 138 -26.08 12.02 -8.51
C SER A 138 -27.19 11.30 -9.29
N SER A 139 -27.73 10.22 -8.74
CA SER A 139 -28.96 9.65 -9.29
C SER A 139 -29.63 8.83 -8.20
N GLY A 140 -30.75 9.32 -7.64
CA GLY A 140 -31.59 8.61 -6.67
C GLY A 140 -32.26 7.33 -7.21
N LYS A 141 -31.60 6.64 -8.14
CA LYS A 141 -32.01 5.41 -8.82
C LYS A 141 -31.50 4.21 -8.05
N SER A 142 -32.39 3.24 -7.86
CA SER A 142 -32.08 1.98 -7.21
C SER A 142 -31.12 1.14 -8.07
N ARG A 143 -30.49 0.11 -7.48
CA ARG A 143 -29.68 -0.84 -8.25
C ARG A 143 -30.47 -1.54 -9.37
N PHE A 144 -31.78 -1.72 -9.16
CA PHE A 144 -32.70 -2.26 -10.15
C PHE A 144 -32.80 -1.34 -11.37
N ASP A 145 -33.07 -0.06 -11.15
CA ASP A 145 -33.20 0.93 -12.23
C ASP A 145 -31.89 1.05 -13.02
N LYS A 146 -30.76 0.93 -12.33
CA LYS A 146 -29.42 0.92 -12.96
C LYS A 146 -29.19 -0.30 -13.85
N LEU A 147 -29.65 -1.48 -13.44
CA LEU A 147 -29.57 -2.71 -14.26
C LEU A 147 -30.43 -2.57 -15.53
N GLU A 148 -31.62 -2.01 -15.39
CA GLU A 148 -32.51 -1.75 -16.53
C GLU A 148 -31.89 -0.75 -17.52
N GLU A 149 -31.36 0.37 -17.02
CA GLU A 149 -30.64 1.33 -17.85
C GLU A 149 -29.43 0.70 -18.54
N PHE A 150 -28.70 -0.16 -17.83
CA PHE A 150 -27.55 -0.86 -18.39
C PHE A 150 -27.95 -1.79 -19.54
N CYS A 151 -29.00 -2.61 -19.39
CA CYS A 151 -29.50 -3.46 -20.47
C CYS A 151 -29.99 -2.62 -21.66
N ASN A 152 -30.73 -1.54 -21.40
CA ASN A 152 -31.23 -0.63 -22.46
C ASN A 152 -30.09 0.08 -23.21
N LEU A 153 -28.97 0.36 -22.55
CA LEU A 153 -27.78 0.96 -23.18
C LEU A 153 -27.05 -0.01 -24.12
N ILE A 154 -27.03 -1.31 -23.80
CA ILE A 154 -26.44 -2.33 -24.67
C ILE A 154 -27.35 -2.60 -25.87
N GLY A 155 -28.67 -2.68 -25.65
CA GLY A 155 -29.68 -2.87 -26.69
C GLY A 155 -30.38 -4.22 -26.61
N GLU A 156 -31.06 -4.61 -27.69
CA GLU A 156 -31.92 -5.81 -27.77
C GLU A 156 -31.17 -7.14 -27.53
N ASP A 157 -29.84 -7.12 -27.64
CA ASP A 157 -28.99 -8.29 -27.43
C ASP A 157 -28.61 -8.48 -25.95
N CYS A 158 -29.16 -7.69 -25.01
CA CYS A 158 -28.89 -7.82 -23.57
C CYS A 158 -30.17 -7.86 -22.73
N LEU A 159 -30.32 -8.92 -21.91
CA LEU A 159 -31.39 -9.02 -20.91
C LEU A 159 -30.85 -8.98 -19.48
N GLY A 160 -31.68 -8.46 -18.58
CA GLY A 160 -31.44 -8.48 -17.15
C GLY A 160 -31.95 -9.78 -16.52
N LEU A 161 -31.14 -10.38 -15.66
CA LEU A 161 -31.49 -11.57 -14.88
C LEU A 161 -31.24 -11.31 -13.39
N PHE A 162 -32.22 -11.58 -12.56
CA PHE A 162 -32.06 -11.64 -11.11
C PHE A 162 -31.80 -13.07 -10.67
N ILE A 163 -30.77 -13.27 -9.84
CA ILE A 163 -30.56 -14.53 -9.12
C ILE A 163 -30.74 -14.25 -7.64
N ILE A 164 -31.67 -14.98 -7.03
CA ILE A 164 -32.12 -14.76 -5.67
C ILE A 164 -31.64 -15.90 -4.80
N PHE A 165 -30.88 -15.58 -3.76
CA PHE A 165 -30.35 -16.52 -2.79
C PHE A 165 -31.19 -16.50 -1.52
N GLY A 166 -31.85 -17.63 -1.25
CA GLY A 166 -32.73 -17.82 -0.11
C GLY A 166 -34.05 -17.06 -0.26
N VAL A 167 -35.17 -17.76 -0.07
CA VAL A 167 -36.52 -17.20 -0.13
C VAL A 167 -37.19 -17.38 1.24
N PRO A 168 -37.99 -16.42 1.73
CA PRO A 168 -38.76 -16.60 2.96
C PRO A 168 -39.58 -17.90 2.94
N GLY A 169 -39.44 -18.74 3.98
CA GLY A 169 -40.06 -20.07 4.06
C GLY A 169 -39.27 -21.21 3.38
N LYS A 170 -38.37 -20.92 2.43
CA LYS A 170 -37.46 -21.87 1.80
C LYS A 170 -36.05 -21.27 1.69
N PRO A 171 -35.30 -21.17 2.82
CA PRO A 171 -34.04 -20.43 2.88
C PRO A 171 -32.91 -21.04 2.04
N LYS A 172 -33.02 -22.32 1.69
CA LYS A 172 -32.05 -23.04 0.84
C LYS A 172 -32.32 -22.85 -0.66
N ASP A 173 -33.46 -22.28 -1.05
CA ASP A 173 -33.82 -22.15 -2.45
C ASP A 173 -33.04 -21.04 -3.15
N VAL A 174 -32.68 -21.28 -4.41
CA VAL A 174 -32.13 -20.28 -5.32
C VAL A 174 -33.09 -20.13 -6.48
N ARG A 175 -33.51 -18.89 -6.78
CA ARG A 175 -34.47 -18.59 -7.85
C ARG A 175 -33.90 -17.65 -8.90
N GLY A 176 -34.32 -17.79 -10.15
CA GLY A 176 -33.95 -16.90 -11.26
C GLY A 176 -35.17 -16.17 -11.80
N VAL A 177 -35.07 -14.86 -12.04
CA VAL A 177 -36.18 -14.03 -12.56
C VAL A 177 -35.67 -13.10 -13.66
N VAL A 178 -36.30 -13.11 -14.85
CA VAL A 178 -35.96 -12.16 -15.91
C VAL A 178 -36.53 -10.79 -15.59
N LEU A 179 -35.74 -9.75 -15.85
CA LEU A 179 -36.14 -8.36 -15.69
C LEU A 179 -37.46 -8.04 -16.41
N ASP A 180 -37.64 -8.51 -17.64
CA ASP A 180 -38.85 -8.24 -18.44
C ASP A 180 -40.13 -8.87 -17.85
N SER A 181 -40.03 -9.98 -17.11
CA SER A 181 -41.18 -10.59 -16.43
C SER A 181 -41.72 -9.67 -15.32
N VAL A 182 -40.82 -8.96 -14.63
CA VAL A 182 -41.15 -8.03 -13.54
C VAL A 182 -41.67 -6.68 -14.07
N LYS A 183 -41.29 -6.29 -15.30
CA LYS A 183 -41.79 -5.07 -15.97
C LYS A 183 -43.31 -5.09 -16.21
N SER A 184 -43.87 -6.27 -16.51
CA SER A 184 -45.31 -6.43 -16.75
C SER A 184 -46.16 -6.19 -15.48
N GLU A 185 -45.56 -6.35 -14.31
CA GLU A 185 -46.21 -6.25 -13.00
C GLU A 185 -46.03 -4.87 -12.35
N THR A 186 -44.87 -4.22 -12.58
CA THR A 186 -44.64 -2.80 -12.22
C THR A 186 -45.57 -1.84 -12.97
N ALA A 187 -46.03 -2.22 -14.18
CA ALA A 187 -47.08 -1.50 -14.89
C ALA A 187 -48.48 -1.61 -14.22
N ARG A 188 -48.70 -2.60 -13.33
CA ARG A 188 -49.98 -2.84 -12.64
C ARG A 188 -50.00 -2.34 -11.19
N GLY A 189 -48.85 -2.16 -10.54
CA GLY A 189 -48.77 -1.68 -9.15
C GLY A 189 -47.57 -0.77 -8.92
N HIS A 190 -47.81 0.46 -8.46
CA HIS A 190 -46.79 1.49 -8.16
C HIS A 190 -45.85 1.10 -7.01
N LEU A 191 -45.02 0.06 -7.17
CA LEU A 191 -44.02 -0.36 -6.19
C LEU A 191 -42.59 -0.13 -6.74
N PRO A 192 -41.66 0.42 -5.91
CA PRO A 192 -40.27 0.61 -6.32
C PRO A 192 -39.53 -0.73 -6.50
N GLY A 193 -38.68 -0.81 -7.53
CA GLY A 193 -38.23 -2.05 -8.19
C GLY A 193 -37.85 -3.24 -7.30
N GLY A 194 -37.03 -3.04 -6.26
CA GLY A 194 -36.63 -4.13 -5.35
C GLY A 194 -37.80 -4.80 -4.61
N LYS A 195 -38.88 -4.06 -4.31
CA LYS A 195 -40.10 -4.58 -3.69
C LYS A 195 -40.98 -5.33 -4.70
N ALA A 196 -40.95 -4.93 -5.98
CA ALA A 196 -41.66 -5.62 -7.05
C ALA A 196 -41.06 -7.00 -7.33
N VAL A 197 -39.72 -7.10 -7.39
CA VAL A 197 -39.02 -8.39 -7.54
C VAL A 197 -39.33 -9.32 -6.36
N ALA A 198 -39.29 -8.80 -5.13
CA ALA A 198 -39.61 -9.60 -3.94
C ALA A 198 -41.06 -10.11 -3.94
N ARG A 199 -42.02 -9.27 -4.33
CA ARG A 199 -43.44 -9.66 -4.47
C ARG A 199 -43.62 -10.74 -5.55
N PHE A 200 -43.10 -10.52 -6.75
CA PHE A 200 -43.17 -11.49 -7.86
C PHE A 200 -42.67 -12.88 -7.44
N VAL A 201 -41.57 -12.91 -6.69
CA VAL A 201 -40.91 -14.15 -6.24
C VAL A 201 -41.72 -14.89 -5.18
N LEU A 202 -42.45 -14.16 -4.33
CA LEU A 202 -43.31 -14.72 -3.29
C LEU A 202 -44.68 -15.17 -3.82
N GLU A 203 -45.19 -14.50 -4.86
CA GLU A 203 -46.51 -14.78 -5.45
C GLU A 203 -46.46 -15.84 -6.57
N THR A 204 -45.29 -16.07 -7.18
CA THR A 204 -45.12 -17.08 -8.23
C THR A 204 -44.61 -18.40 -7.62
N GLU A 205 -45.47 -19.43 -7.61
CA GLU A 205 -45.12 -20.76 -7.07
C GLU A 205 -44.26 -21.62 -8.04
N ASP A 206 -44.31 -21.34 -9.35
CA ASP A 206 -43.59 -22.11 -10.37
C ASP A 206 -42.35 -21.38 -10.92
N CYS A 207 -41.18 -21.99 -10.75
CA CYS A 207 -39.95 -21.57 -11.42
C CYS A 207 -40.01 -21.99 -12.90
N VAL A 208 -40.09 -21.04 -13.82
CA VAL A 208 -39.86 -21.30 -15.25
C VAL A 208 -38.42 -21.82 -15.42
N SER A 209 -38.23 -22.89 -16.19
CA SER A 209 -36.89 -23.42 -16.42
C SER A 209 -36.02 -22.39 -17.14
N ILE A 210 -34.74 -22.26 -16.77
CA ILE A 210 -33.80 -21.38 -17.50
C ILE A 210 -33.73 -21.75 -18.99
N ARG A 211 -34.03 -23.00 -19.31
CA ARG A 211 -34.23 -23.51 -20.67
C ARG A 211 -35.39 -22.82 -21.41
N GLU A 212 -36.57 -22.73 -20.82
CA GLU A 212 -37.72 -22.01 -21.39
C GLU A 212 -37.46 -20.50 -21.44
N LEU A 213 -36.75 -19.99 -20.43
CA LEU A 213 -36.33 -18.60 -20.36
C LEU A 213 -35.40 -18.25 -21.52
N LEU A 214 -34.32 -19.01 -21.72
CA LEU A 214 -33.38 -18.84 -22.83
C LEU A 214 -34.03 -19.15 -24.20
N GLY A 215 -34.90 -20.17 -24.27
CA GLY A 215 -35.65 -20.52 -25.48
C GLY A 215 -36.64 -19.42 -25.93
N ASN A 216 -37.28 -18.73 -24.98
CA ASN A 216 -38.12 -17.58 -25.25
C ASN A 216 -37.28 -16.35 -25.69
N CYS A 217 -36.09 -16.15 -25.11
CA CYS A 217 -35.19 -15.05 -25.50
C CYS A 217 -34.68 -15.22 -26.95
N LEU A 218 -34.37 -16.44 -27.36
CA LEU A 218 -33.91 -16.77 -28.72
C LEU A 218 -35.01 -16.70 -29.77
N SER A 219 -36.27 -16.91 -29.38
CA SER A 219 -37.42 -16.82 -30.29
C SER A 219 -37.96 -15.39 -30.44
N VAL A 220 -37.72 -14.49 -29.47
CA VAL A 220 -38.04 -13.06 -29.57
C VAL A 220 -37.20 -12.35 -30.65
N ALA A 221 -35.95 -12.78 -30.87
CA ALA A 221 -35.12 -12.32 -31.99
C ALA A 221 -35.74 -12.61 -33.38
N GLY A 222 -36.73 -13.51 -33.46
CA GLY A 222 -37.44 -13.86 -34.70
C GLY A 222 -38.75 -13.11 -34.95
N ARG A 223 -39.23 -12.27 -34.04
CA ARG A 223 -40.47 -11.48 -34.23
C ARG A 223 -40.16 -10.03 -34.54
N THR A 224 -39.89 -9.76 -35.81
CA THR A 224 -39.92 -8.41 -36.36
C THR A 224 -41.35 -7.84 -36.27
N SER A 225 -41.59 -6.90 -35.37
CA SER A 225 -42.48 -5.77 -35.67
C SER A 225 -41.60 -4.53 -35.85
N LYS A 226 -41.66 -3.95 -37.05
CA LYS A 226 -40.97 -2.71 -37.40
C LYS A 226 -41.56 -1.57 -36.56
N SER A 227 -40.97 -1.33 -35.40
CA SER A 227 -40.97 -0.01 -34.74
C SER A 227 -39.76 0.75 -35.27
N GLU A 228 -39.95 1.95 -35.82
CA GLU A 228 -38.85 2.81 -36.27
C GLU A 228 -37.89 3.07 -35.10
N ARG A 229 -36.72 2.42 -35.12
CA ARG A 229 -35.66 2.67 -34.12
C ARG A 229 -35.12 4.09 -34.29
N PRO A 230 -34.89 4.84 -33.20
CA PRO A 230 -34.24 6.14 -33.28
C PRO A 230 -32.84 6.00 -33.92
N PRO A 231 -32.36 7.01 -34.68
CA PRO A 231 -31.08 6.94 -35.37
C PRO A 231 -29.93 6.69 -34.39
N ARG A 232 -28.99 5.80 -34.76
CA ARG A 232 -27.77 5.51 -33.97
C ARG A 232 -27.06 6.82 -33.62
N ARG A 233 -26.81 7.03 -32.32
CA ARG A 233 -26.10 8.21 -31.81
C ARG A 233 -24.68 8.26 -32.39
N LYS A 234 -24.38 9.29 -33.18
CA LYS A 234 -23.03 9.54 -33.71
C LYS A 234 -22.16 10.16 -32.63
N ALA A 235 -20.91 9.71 -32.53
CA ALA A 235 -19.91 10.38 -31.69
C ALA A 235 -19.65 11.79 -32.24
N LEU A 236 -19.51 12.76 -31.33
CA LEU A 236 -19.09 14.11 -31.68
C LEU A 236 -17.60 14.12 -32.04
N PRO A 237 -17.14 15.09 -32.85
CA PRO A 237 -15.72 15.27 -33.12
C PRO A 237 -14.94 15.51 -31.82
N PRO A 238 -13.65 15.11 -31.76
CA PRO A 238 -12.82 15.32 -30.59
C PRO A 238 -12.64 16.81 -30.31
N ARG A 239 -12.51 17.16 -29.02
CA ARG A 239 -12.35 18.57 -28.59
C ARG A 239 -11.09 19.21 -29.17
N THR A 240 -10.08 18.42 -29.55
CA THR A 240 -8.82 18.88 -30.17
C THR A 240 -9.03 19.75 -31.41
N GLU A 241 -10.09 19.55 -32.19
CA GLU A 241 -10.39 20.36 -33.38
C GLU A 241 -10.79 21.80 -33.04
N LYS A 242 -11.25 22.05 -31.81
CA LYS A 242 -11.69 23.37 -31.33
C LYS A 242 -10.64 24.11 -30.50
N MET A 243 -9.47 23.50 -30.30
CA MET A 243 -8.42 24.04 -29.44
C MET A 243 -7.57 25.08 -30.19
N ALA A 244 -7.36 26.23 -29.57
CA ALA A 244 -6.40 27.21 -30.07
C ALA A 244 -4.96 26.78 -29.73
N VAL A 245 -3.99 27.21 -30.53
CA VAL A 245 -2.57 26.83 -30.37
C VAL A 245 -1.94 27.52 -29.16
N ASP A 246 -2.41 28.71 -28.82
CA ASP A 246 -1.95 29.60 -27.73
C ASP A 246 -2.78 29.46 -26.44
N GLN A 247 -3.65 28.45 -26.35
CA GLN A 247 -4.48 28.24 -25.17
C GLN A 247 -3.67 27.84 -23.92
N ASP A 248 -4.25 28.10 -22.74
CA ASP A 248 -3.67 27.70 -21.45
C ASP A 248 -3.80 26.18 -21.22
N TRP A 249 -2.70 25.45 -21.46
CA TRP A 249 -2.65 24.00 -21.26
C TRP A 249 -2.97 23.54 -19.82
N PRO A 250 -2.44 24.17 -18.74
CA PRO A 250 -2.83 23.86 -17.35
C PRO A 250 -4.35 23.82 -17.11
N SER A 251 -5.13 24.68 -17.78
CA SER A 251 -6.60 24.65 -17.68
C SER A 251 -7.23 23.43 -18.37
N VAL A 252 -6.59 22.89 -19.40
CA VAL A 252 -7.03 21.68 -20.10
C VAL A 252 -6.76 20.43 -19.27
N TYR A 253 -5.62 20.38 -18.58
CA TYR A 253 -5.15 19.20 -17.85
C TYR A 253 -4.68 19.58 -16.43
N PRO A 254 -5.60 19.94 -15.53
CA PRO A 254 -5.24 20.55 -14.24
C PRO A 254 -4.66 19.55 -13.22
N VAL A 255 -5.06 18.27 -13.29
CA VAL A 255 -4.72 17.25 -12.30
C VAL A 255 -4.28 15.94 -12.98
N ALA A 256 -3.72 15.02 -12.20
CA ALA A 256 -3.39 13.68 -12.66
C ALA A 256 -4.64 12.98 -13.22
N ALA A 257 -4.57 12.58 -14.49
CA ALA A 257 -5.67 11.93 -15.18
C ALA A 257 -5.13 10.91 -16.21
N PRO A 258 -5.92 9.88 -16.56
CA PRO A 258 -5.57 8.94 -17.61
C PRO A 258 -5.49 9.64 -18.96
N PHE A 259 -4.65 9.15 -19.87
CA PHE A 259 -4.47 9.73 -21.19
C PHE A 259 -5.81 9.72 -21.98
N LYS A 260 -6.30 10.91 -22.33
CA LYS A 260 -7.54 11.11 -23.11
C LYS A 260 -7.20 11.53 -24.54
N PRO A 261 -7.27 10.64 -25.55
CA PRO A 261 -6.86 10.96 -26.93
C PRO A 261 -7.70 12.08 -27.56
N SER A 262 -8.96 12.25 -27.12
CA SER A 262 -9.88 13.29 -27.59
C SER A 262 -9.62 14.69 -27.01
N VAL A 263 -8.74 14.80 -26.01
CA VAL A 263 -8.39 16.07 -25.34
C VAL A 263 -6.96 16.50 -25.68
N VAL A 264 -6.03 15.54 -25.86
CA VAL A 264 -4.62 15.85 -26.11
C VAL A 264 -4.41 16.19 -27.60
N PRO A 265 -4.06 17.44 -27.96
CA PRO A 265 -3.95 17.91 -29.35
C PRO A 265 -2.61 17.53 -30.02
N LEU A 266 -1.97 16.45 -29.56
CA LEU A 266 -0.70 15.97 -30.10
C LEU A 266 -0.95 14.67 -30.90
N PRO A 267 -0.35 14.52 -32.10
CA PRO A 267 -0.45 13.30 -32.89
C PRO A 267 0.56 12.23 -32.42
N VAL A 268 0.51 11.89 -31.13
CA VAL A 268 1.42 10.89 -30.53
C VAL A 268 1.07 9.48 -31.02
N ARG A 269 2.10 8.66 -31.26
CA ARG A 269 1.98 7.26 -31.66
C ARG A 269 2.85 6.38 -30.76
N MET A 270 2.39 5.18 -30.44
CA MET A 270 3.11 4.26 -29.57
C MET A 270 2.77 2.80 -29.91
N GLY A 271 3.74 1.91 -29.75
CA GLY A 271 3.61 0.48 -30.03
C GLY A 271 4.61 0.00 -31.08
N TYR A 272 4.98 -1.27 -31.01
CA TYR A 272 5.93 -1.86 -31.96
C TYR A 272 5.32 -1.91 -33.37
N PRO A 273 5.98 -1.35 -34.39
CA PRO A 273 5.43 -1.36 -35.75
C PRO A 273 5.50 -2.76 -36.35
N VAL A 274 4.49 -3.12 -37.13
CA VAL A 274 4.58 -4.30 -38.01
C VAL A 274 5.63 -4.07 -39.09
N LYS A 275 6.15 -5.13 -39.73
CA LYS A 275 7.11 -4.98 -40.83
C LYS A 275 6.54 -4.06 -41.91
N ARG A 276 7.28 -3.00 -42.26
CA ARG A 276 6.86 -1.91 -43.18
C ARG A 276 5.63 -1.12 -42.71
N GLY A 277 5.32 -1.11 -41.41
CA GLY A 277 4.22 -0.35 -40.81
C GLY A 277 4.70 0.82 -39.96
N VAL A 278 3.73 1.59 -39.45
CA VAL A 278 3.95 2.68 -38.48
C VAL A 278 3.42 2.29 -37.10
N PRO A 279 3.93 2.87 -36.00
CA PRO A 279 3.35 2.70 -34.67
C PRO A 279 1.87 3.09 -34.64
N MET A 280 1.10 2.40 -33.78
CA MET A 280 -0.33 2.65 -33.62
C MET A 280 -0.60 4.10 -33.21
N ALA A 281 -1.71 4.65 -33.71
CA ALA A 281 -2.17 6.00 -33.37
C ALA A 281 -2.60 6.08 -31.89
N LYS A 282 -3.03 7.27 -31.44
CA LYS A 282 -3.41 7.47 -30.03
C LYS A 282 -4.83 6.99 -29.71
N GLU A 283 -5.70 6.91 -30.72
CA GLU A 283 -7.08 6.48 -30.59
C GLU A 283 -7.14 4.98 -30.27
N GLY A 284 -7.68 4.63 -29.10
CA GLY A 284 -7.79 3.24 -28.66
C GLY A 284 -6.46 2.58 -28.24
N ASN A 285 -5.38 3.33 -28.07
CA ASN A 285 -4.07 2.79 -27.74
C ASN A 285 -3.90 2.53 -26.25
N LEU A 286 -3.92 1.24 -25.87
CA LEU A 286 -3.79 0.82 -24.47
C LEU A 286 -2.39 1.09 -23.89
N GLU A 287 -1.34 1.11 -24.71
CA GLU A 287 0.02 1.38 -24.23
C GLU A 287 0.15 2.83 -23.72
N LEU A 288 -0.50 3.78 -24.38
CA LEU A 288 -0.54 5.18 -23.92
C LEU A 288 -1.35 5.35 -22.62
N LEU A 289 -2.30 4.46 -22.34
CA LEU A 289 -3.11 4.51 -21.11
C LEU A 289 -2.34 4.00 -19.89
N LYS A 290 -1.40 3.07 -20.09
CA LYS A 290 -0.54 2.51 -19.03
C LYS A 290 0.49 3.51 -18.51
N ILE A 291 0.91 4.47 -19.32
CA ILE A 291 1.93 5.45 -18.94
C ILE A 291 1.36 6.42 -17.90
N PRO A 292 2.01 6.58 -16.73
CA PRO A 292 1.72 7.68 -15.83
C PRO A 292 2.20 8.99 -16.48
N ASN A 293 1.30 9.67 -17.18
CA ASN A 293 1.63 10.87 -17.93
C ASN A 293 1.83 12.09 -17.00
N PHE A 294 2.69 13.01 -17.45
CA PHE A 294 3.04 14.24 -16.72
C PHE A 294 2.39 15.48 -17.36
N LEU A 295 1.27 15.31 -18.06
CA LEU A 295 0.61 16.38 -18.81
C LEU A 295 0.07 17.50 -17.91
N HIS A 296 -0.20 17.22 -16.64
CA HIS A 296 -0.59 18.21 -15.62
C HIS A 296 0.61 18.91 -14.95
N LEU A 297 1.83 18.37 -15.09
CA LEU A 297 3.07 18.87 -14.49
C LEU A 297 3.98 19.50 -15.55
N THR A 298 3.40 20.29 -16.45
CA THR A 298 4.21 21.06 -17.42
C THR A 298 4.98 22.19 -16.73
N PRO A 299 6.10 22.66 -17.30
CA PRO A 299 6.88 23.76 -16.70
C PRO A 299 6.06 25.03 -16.45
N VAL A 300 5.07 25.33 -17.31
CA VAL A 300 4.15 26.46 -17.14
C VAL A 300 3.26 26.26 -15.91
N ALA A 301 2.71 25.06 -15.73
CA ALA A 301 1.92 24.70 -14.55
C ALA A 301 2.76 24.78 -13.27
N ILE A 302 3.97 24.20 -13.27
CA ILE A 302 4.87 24.20 -12.10
C ILE A 302 5.19 25.62 -11.67
N LYS A 303 5.56 26.52 -12.59
CA LYS A 303 5.83 27.93 -12.25
C LYS A 303 4.62 28.60 -11.60
N LYS A 304 3.43 28.42 -12.18
CA LYS A 304 2.18 28.99 -11.65
C LYS A 304 1.81 28.41 -10.28
N HIS A 305 1.98 27.10 -10.09
CA HIS A 305 1.73 26.41 -8.83
C HIS A 305 2.71 26.86 -7.74
N CYS A 306 4.02 26.87 -8.04
CA CYS A 306 5.04 27.31 -7.10
C CYS A 306 4.87 28.78 -6.71
N GLU A 307 4.48 29.66 -7.63
CA GLU A 307 4.20 31.06 -7.30
C GLU A 307 3.08 31.19 -6.27
N ALA A 308 1.98 30.45 -6.43
CA ALA A 308 0.88 30.43 -5.47
C ALA A 308 1.24 29.73 -4.14
N LEU A 309 2.25 28.86 -4.14
CA LEU A 309 2.71 28.16 -2.94
C LEU A 309 3.75 28.94 -2.13
N LYS A 310 4.34 30.01 -2.68
CA LYS A 310 5.34 30.83 -1.98
C LYS A 310 4.79 31.44 -0.70
N ASP A 311 3.51 31.80 -0.67
CA ASP A 311 2.85 32.40 0.49
C ASP A 311 2.80 31.45 1.71
N PHE A 312 2.99 30.14 1.50
CA PHE A 312 3.03 29.14 2.56
C PHE A 312 4.45 28.83 3.06
N CYS A 313 5.48 29.31 2.35
CA CYS A 313 6.87 29.08 2.71
C CYS A 313 7.36 30.14 3.70
N THR A 314 8.30 29.75 4.56
CA THR A 314 9.03 30.69 5.42
C THR A 314 10.49 30.77 5.01
N GLU A 315 11.08 31.95 5.11
CA GLU A 315 12.49 32.15 4.81
C GLU A 315 13.37 31.34 5.77
N TRP A 316 14.46 30.77 5.24
CA TRP A 316 15.47 30.09 6.06
C TRP A 316 16.30 31.13 6.83
N PRO A 317 16.63 30.91 8.13
CA PRO A 317 17.40 31.87 8.91
C PRO A 317 18.80 32.13 8.32
N ALA A 318 19.06 33.37 7.88
CA ALA A 318 20.32 33.75 7.24
C ALA A 318 21.57 33.60 8.14
N ALA A 319 21.39 33.56 9.47
CA ALA A 319 22.48 33.32 10.42
C ALA A 319 23.02 31.87 10.38
N LEU A 320 22.23 30.93 9.86
CA LEU A 320 22.54 29.51 9.74
C LEU A 320 22.94 29.16 8.30
N ASP A 321 24.02 29.78 7.83
CA ASP A 321 24.59 29.62 6.49
C ASP A 321 25.52 28.38 6.36
N SER A 322 26.05 27.89 7.49
CA SER A 322 26.99 26.76 7.55
C SER A 322 26.60 25.74 8.62
N ASP A 323 26.89 24.46 8.36
CA ASP A 323 26.59 23.37 9.28
C ASP A 323 27.29 23.53 10.65
N GLU A 324 28.50 24.13 10.69
CA GLU A 324 29.21 24.39 11.95
C GLU A 324 28.43 25.34 12.87
N LYS A 325 27.80 26.38 12.31
CA LYS A 325 26.94 27.29 13.08
C LYS A 325 25.65 26.59 13.51
N CYS A 326 25.09 25.71 12.67
CA CYS A 326 23.94 24.88 13.03
C CYS A 326 24.26 23.98 14.23
N GLU A 327 25.38 23.26 14.20
CA GLU A 327 25.81 22.41 15.32
C GLU A 327 26.05 23.19 16.61
N LYS A 328 26.59 24.41 16.53
CA LYS A 328 26.83 25.26 17.70
C LYS A 328 25.53 25.70 18.38
N HIS A 329 24.51 26.06 17.61
CA HIS A 329 23.23 26.54 18.15
C HIS A 329 22.22 25.41 18.41
N PHE A 330 22.29 24.33 17.63
CA PHE A 330 21.39 23.19 17.65
C PHE A 330 22.21 21.88 17.65
N PRO A 331 22.81 21.50 18.79
CA PRO A 331 23.72 20.35 18.87
C PRO A 331 23.03 18.98 18.83
N ILE A 332 21.69 18.95 18.88
CA ILE A 332 20.88 17.73 18.89
C ILE A 332 20.20 17.57 17.54
N GLU A 333 20.45 16.46 16.87
CA GLU A 333 19.78 16.07 15.63
C GLU A 333 18.75 14.98 15.92
N ILE A 334 17.58 15.12 15.31
CA ILE A 334 16.46 14.17 15.47
C ILE A 334 16.06 13.66 14.09
N ASP A 335 16.33 12.40 13.85
CA ASP A 335 15.93 11.73 12.62
C ASP A 335 14.58 11.05 12.81
N THR A 336 13.67 11.33 11.87
CA THR A 336 12.41 10.61 11.74
C THR A 336 12.18 10.25 10.27
N ALA A 337 11.54 9.11 10.02
CA ALA A 337 11.28 8.64 8.67
C ALA A 337 9.78 8.53 8.40
N ASP A 338 9.33 9.10 7.28
CA ASP A 338 7.96 8.99 6.78
C ASP A 338 7.92 8.26 5.44
N TYR A 339 6.91 7.41 5.26
CA TYR A 339 6.82 6.50 4.13
C TYR A 339 5.48 6.70 3.41
N VAL A 340 5.54 6.90 2.10
CA VAL A 340 4.36 7.06 1.24
C VAL A 340 4.27 5.87 0.30
N SER A 341 3.18 5.12 0.40
CA SER A 341 2.92 3.92 -0.41
C SER A 341 1.53 4.01 -1.06
N SER A 342 1.35 3.37 -2.22
CA SER A 342 0.02 3.20 -2.81
C SER A 342 -0.78 2.15 -2.05
N GLY A 343 -1.95 2.51 -1.50
CA GLY A 343 -2.84 1.57 -0.83
C GLY A 343 -3.87 2.28 0.05
N PRO A 344 -4.87 1.55 0.58
CA PRO A 344 -5.89 2.13 1.45
C PRO A 344 -5.36 2.46 2.85
N SER A 345 -4.31 1.77 3.31
CA SER A 345 -3.70 2.02 4.62
C SER A 345 -2.45 2.88 4.50
N VAL A 346 -2.42 3.98 5.23
CA VAL A 346 -1.25 4.86 5.39
C VAL A 346 -0.31 4.39 6.52
N ARG A 347 -0.69 3.36 7.28
CA ARG A 347 0.07 2.92 8.45
C ARG A 347 1.36 2.22 8.03
N ASN A 348 2.49 2.69 8.55
CA ASN A 348 3.77 2.02 8.41
C ASN A 348 4.44 1.87 9.80
N PRO A 349 4.70 0.63 10.27
CA PRO A 349 5.29 0.41 11.59
C PRO A 349 6.71 0.99 11.73
N ARG A 350 7.44 1.21 10.62
CA ARG A 350 8.79 1.78 10.64
C ARG A 350 8.80 3.28 10.95
N ALA A 351 7.69 3.99 10.72
CA ALA A 351 7.60 5.44 10.94
C ALA A 351 7.63 5.84 12.43
N ARG A 352 7.49 4.88 13.36
CA ARG A 352 7.55 5.15 14.80
C ARG A 352 8.96 5.38 15.33
N ALA A 353 9.98 4.88 14.62
CA ALA A 353 11.36 4.92 15.09
C ALA A 353 11.89 6.36 15.07
N VAL A 354 12.57 6.74 16.15
CA VAL A 354 13.26 8.04 16.30
C VAL A 354 14.72 7.76 16.61
N THR A 355 15.62 8.52 15.98
CA THR A 355 17.05 8.48 16.31
C THR A 355 17.49 9.86 16.74
N LEU A 356 18.05 9.96 17.94
CA LEU A 356 18.66 11.17 18.47
C LEU A 356 20.18 11.05 18.33
N ARG A 357 20.82 12.07 17.76
CA ARG A 357 22.29 12.21 17.73
C ARG A 357 22.72 13.48 18.45
N VAL A 358 23.79 13.38 19.23
CA VAL A 358 24.39 14.53 19.91
C VAL A 358 25.90 14.30 20.10
N LYS A 359 26.71 15.34 19.88
CA LYS A 359 28.14 15.30 20.18
C LYS A 359 28.39 15.48 21.68
N LEU A 360 29.23 14.65 22.30
CA LEU A 360 29.48 14.77 23.75
C LEU A 360 30.21 16.08 24.09
N SER A 361 31.04 16.60 23.18
CA SER A 361 31.69 17.91 23.28
C SER A 361 30.72 19.11 23.40
N SER A 362 29.47 18.96 22.97
CA SER A 362 28.45 20.00 23.10
C SER A 362 27.74 20.00 24.45
N LEU A 363 27.88 18.91 25.22
CA LEU A 363 27.28 18.75 26.54
C LEU A 363 28.23 19.27 27.62
N ASN A 364 27.68 19.88 28.66
CA ASN A 364 28.46 20.32 29.81
C ASN A 364 28.81 19.11 30.70
N LEU A 365 29.88 18.40 30.36
CA LEU A 365 30.35 17.21 31.09
C LEU A 365 31.80 17.45 31.53
N ASP A 366 32.12 17.04 32.76
CA ASP A 366 33.51 16.95 33.22
C ASP A 366 34.14 15.61 32.81
N ASP A 367 35.42 15.41 33.15
CA ASP A 367 36.14 14.19 32.79
C ASP A 367 35.53 12.92 33.42
N HIS A 368 34.99 13.04 34.64
CA HIS A 368 34.33 11.94 35.34
C HIS A 368 33.02 11.56 34.63
N ALA A 369 32.14 12.53 34.44
CA ALA A 369 30.84 12.36 33.83
C ALA A 369 30.96 11.90 32.38
N LYS A 370 31.91 12.44 31.61
CA LYS A 370 32.16 11.99 30.23
C LYS A 370 32.57 10.52 30.17
N LYS A 371 33.55 10.09 30.99
CA LYS A 371 34.01 8.69 31.03
C LYS A 371 32.92 7.75 31.55
N LYS A 372 32.18 8.16 32.58
CA LYS A 372 31.05 7.39 33.12
C LYS A 372 29.94 7.24 32.08
N LEU A 373 29.58 8.32 31.38
CA LEU A 373 28.56 8.32 30.34
C LEU A 373 28.92 7.37 29.20
N ILE A 374 30.17 7.40 28.71
CA ILE A 374 30.66 6.50 27.66
C ILE A 374 30.50 5.03 28.06
N LYS A 375 30.81 4.67 29.31
CA LYS A 375 30.58 3.31 29.83
C LYS A 375 29.10 2.95 29.94
N LEU A 376 28.23 3.88 30.34
CA LEU A 376 26.79 3.63 30.46
C LEU A 376 26.11 3.38 29.10
N VAL A 377 26.53 4.11 28.05
CA VAL A 377 25.91 4.03 26.73
C VAL A 377 26.50 2.91 25.85
N GLY A 378 27.73 2.49 26.12
CA GLY A 378 28.40 1.39 25.42
C GLY A 378 28.54 1.65 23.92
N GLU A 379 28.09 0.69 23.11
CA GLU A 379 28.20 0.71 21.63
C GLU A 379 27.44 1.86 20.94
N ARG A 380 26.60 2.59 21.68
CA ARG A 380 25.84 3.72 21.15
C ARG A 380 26.68 4.98 20.92
N TYR A 381 27.87 5.03 21.51
CA TYR A 381 28.82 6.12 21.34
C TYR A 381 29.94 5.74 20.38
N CYS A 382 30.22 6.62 19.43
CA CYS A 382 31.31 6.45 18.47
C CYS A 382 32.50 7.33 18.85
N LYS A 383 33.63 6.73 19.26
CA LYS A 383 34.84 7.45 19.71
C LYS A 383 35.49 8.29 18.60
N THR A 384 35.37 7.89 17.34
CA THR A 384 35.99 8.60 16.20
C THR A 384 35.25 9.89 15.84
N THR A 385 33.93 9.92 15.99
CA THR A 385 33.10 11.08 15.63
C THR A 385 32.61 11.89 16.84
N ASP A 386 32.85 11.40 18.07
CA ASP A 386 32.35 11.97 19.33
C ASP A 386 30.80 12.03 19.40
N VAL A 387 30.10 11.20 18.62
CA VAL A 387 28.63 11.20 18.53
C VAL A 387 28.01 10.08 19.35
N LEU A 388 27.08 10.45 20.24
CA LEU A 388 26.15 9.54 20.92
C LEU A 388 24.88 9.38 20.07
N THR A 389 24.50 8.14 19.77
CA THR A 389 23.30 7.80 19.00
C THR A 389 22.29 7.01 19.85
N ILE A 390 21.13 7.61 20.13
CA ILE A 390 20.03 6.96 20.86
C ILE A 390 18.91 6.64 19.88
N LYS A 391 18.66 5.36 19.64
CA LYS A 391 17.54 4.89 18.80
C LYS A 391 16.40 4.37 19.67
N THR A 392 15.19 4.86 19.44
CA THR A 392 13.98 4.49 20.18
C THR A 392 12.86 4.03 19.23
N ASP A 393 12.32 2.85 19.47
CA ASP A 393 11.25 2.24 18.67
C ASP A 393 10.24 1.42 19.50
N ARG A 394 10.29 1.59 20.83
CA ARG A 394 9.49 0.85 21.82
C ARG A 394 8.02 1.26 21.80
N CYS A 395 7.74 2.55 21.64
CA CYS A 395 6.38 3.08 21.72
C CYS A 395 5.70 3.06 20.34
N PRO A 396 4.35 2.94 20.28
CA PRO A 396 3.62 2.97 19.01
C PRO A 396 3.72 4.31 18.27
N LEU A 397 3.71 5.44 19.00
CA LEU A 397 3.71 6.77 18.40
C LEU A 397 5.12 7.36 18.34
N LYS A 398 5.42 8.03 17.21
CA LYS A 398 6.69 8.76 16.99
C LYS A 398 6.97 9.78 18.10
N ARG A 399 5.95 10.55 18.52
CA ARG A 399 6.04 11.52 19.62
C ARG A 399 6.51 10.87 20.93
N GLN A 400 5.98 9.71 21.29
CA GLN A 400 6.37 9.00 22.50
C GLN A 400 7.83 8.52 22.44
N ASN A 401 8.28 8.03 21.29
CA ASN A 401 9.68 7.63 21.10
C ASN A 401 10.64 8.83 21.14
N TYR A 402 10.20 10.00 20.64
CA TYR A 402 10.95 11.26 20.79
C TYR A 402 11.07 11.68 22.26
N ASP A 403 9.94 11.76 22.98
CA ASP A 403 9.91 12.12 24.40
C ASP A 403 10.77 11.14 25.23
N TYR A 404 10.72 9.84 24.89
CA TYR A 404 11.53 8.82 25.53
C TYR A 404 13.03 8.96 25.20
N ALA A 405 13.40 9.31 23.97
CA ALA A 405 14.80 9.57 23.62
C ALA A 405 15.37 10.76 24.40
N MET A 406 14.60 11.84 24.51
CA MET A 406 14.96 13.01 25.33
C MET A 406 15.06 12.68 26.81
N TYR A 407 14.13 11.87 27.33
CA TYR A 407 14.19 11.37 28.70
C TYR A 407 15.46 10.56 28.96
N LEU A 408 15.80 9.62 28.06
CA LEU A 408 17.02 8.82 28.19
C LEU A 408 18.27 9.70 28.19
N LEU A 409 18.36 10.68 27.30
CA LEU A 409 19.47 11.63 27.28
C LEU A 409 19.59 12.39 28.62
N THR A 410 18.46 12.86 29.16
CA THR A 410 18.41 13.61 30.43
C THR A 410 18.85 12.75 31.61
N VAL A 411 18.35 11.52 31.70
CA VAL A 411 18.72 10.59 32.79
C VAL A 411 20.19 10.21 32.69
N LEU A 412 20.68 9.88 31.50
CA LEU A 412 22.09 9.57 31.28
C LEU A 412 23.00 10.73 31.68
N TYR A 413 22.62 11.96 31.34
CA TYR A 413 23.33 13.15 31.76
C TYR A 413 23.36 13.27 33.29
N HIS A 414 22.20 13.25 33.97
CA HIS A 414 22.18 13.39 35.44
C HIS A 414 22.87 12.24 36.20
N GLU A 415 22.72 11.00 35.74
CA GLU A 415 23.38 9.83 36.35
C GLU A 415 24.90 9.83 36.12
N SER A 416 25.37 10.45 35.03
CA SER A 416 26.81 10.60 34.79
C SER A 416 27.49 11.54 35.79
N TRP A 417 26.78 12.55 36.31
CA TRP A 417 27.30 13.49 37.31
C TRP A 417 27.32 12.95 38.74
N LYS A 418 26.54 11.91 39.03
CA LYS A 418 26.53 11.29 40.37
C LYS A 418 27.77 10.42 40.54
N THR A 419 28.44 10.52 41.68
CA THR A 419 29.54 9.61 42.03
C THR A 419 29.08 8.67 43.13
N GLU A 420 28.98 7.38 42.81
CA GLU A 420 28.55 6.35 43.76
C GLU A 420 29.75 5.73 44.52
N GLU A 421 29.51 5.12 45.67
CA GLU A 421 30.58 4.54 46.50
C GLU A 421 31.36 3.43 45.80
N TRP A 422 30.68 2.65 44.95
CA TRP A 422 31.31 1.56 44.20
C TRP A 422 32.31 2.05 43.15
N GLU A 423 32.20 3.30 42.70
CA GLU A 423 33.14 3.87 41.71
C GLU A 423 34.56 4.05 42.27
N LYS A 424 34.70 4.09 43.60
CA LYS A 424 36.01 4.10 44.29
C LYS A 424 36.76 2.78 44.14
N HIS A 425 36.05 1.70 43.85
CA HIS A 425 36.61 0.36 43.67
C HIS A 425 37.01 0.07 42.21
N LYS A 426 37.12 1.11 41.36
CA LYS A 426 37.50 1.00 39.96
C LYS A 426 38.91 0.43 39.84
N THR A 427 39.06 -0.67 39.10
CA THR A 427 40.35 -1.33 38.89
C THR A 427 41.11 -0.72 37.71
N GLU A 428 42.41 -1.03 37.60
CA GLU A 428 43.24 -0.60 36.45
C GLU A 428 42.71 -1.13 35.12
N ALA A 429 42.08 -2.32 35.11
CA ALA A 429 41.48 -2.91 33.90
C ALA A 429 40.25 -2.14 33.40
N ASP A 430 39.57 -1.40 34.29
CA ASP A 430 38.38 -0.61 33.95
C ASP A 430 38.73 0.79 33.42
N MET A 431 40.00 1.18 33.50
CA MET A 431 40.49 2.46 33.01
C MET A 431 40.56 2.46 31.48
N GLU A 432 39.91 3.45 30.86
CA GLU A 432 39.89 3.62 29.40
C GLU A 432 41.16 4.28 28.86
N GLU A 433 41.88 4.93 29.76
CA GLU A 433 43.15 5.59 29.51
C GLU A 433 44.15 5.06 30.52
N TYR A 434 45.35 4.76 30.05
CA TYR A 434 46.46 4.42 30.89
C TYR A 434 46.92 5.65 31.67
N VAL A 435 46.94 5.51 32.99
CA VAL A 435 47.43 6.50 33.94
C VAL A 435 48.75 6.00 34.52
N TRP A 436 49.80 6.82 34.40
CA TRP A 436 51.15 6.47 34.88
C TRP A 436 51.23 6.30 36.40
N THR A 437 50.53 7.15 37.15
CA THR A 437 50.62 7.21 38.60
C THR A 437 50.04 5.94 39.25
N ASN A 438 50.77 5.37 40.20
CA ASN A 438 50.54 4.09 40.87
C ASN A 438 50.59 2.84 39.96
N SER A 439 51.06 2.99 38.72
CA SER A 439 51.11 1.89 37.74
C SER A 439 52.26 0.91 37.99
N SER A 440 52.22 -0.24 37.31
CA SER A 440 53.33 -1.20 37.29
C SER A 440 54.62 -0.61 36.71
N SER A 441 54.51 0.25 35.69
CA SER A 441 55.68 0.84 35.05
C SER A 441 56.37 1.87 35.95
N GLU A 442 55.61 2.61 36.77
CA GLU A 442 56.16 3.48 37.80
C GLU A 442 56.90 2.69 38.89
N LYS A 443 56.31 1.58 39.36
CA LYS A 443 56.94 0.71 40.36
C LYS A 443 58.25 0.11 39.84
N ASN A 444 58.24 -0.41 38.61
CA ASN A 444 59.41 -1.03 37.99
C ASN A 444 60.55 -0.03 37.78
N ILE A 445 60.24 1.20 37.35
CA ILE A 445 61.30 2.20 37.12
C ILE A 445 61.89 2.71 38.42
N LEU A 446 61.06 2.91 39.45
CA LEU A 446 61.54 3.31 40.77
C LEU A 446 62.47 2.25 41.35
N GLU A 447 62.10 0.97 41.24
CA GLU A 447 62.95 -0.15 41.67
C GLU A 447 64.27 -0.18 40.88
N THR A 448 64.22 0.00 39.56
CA THR A 448 65.41 0.02 38.70
C THR A 448 66.36 1.18 39.05
N LEU A 449 65.83 2.39 39.22
CA LEU A 449 66.64 3.57 39.58
C LEU A 449 67.24 3.45 40.98
N LEU A 450 66.52 2.86 41.94
CA LEU A 450 67.05 2.56 43.27
C LEU A 450 68.23 1.60 43.19
N GLN A 451 68.17 0.56 42.34
CA GLN A 451 69.28 -0.38 42.13
C GLN A 451 70.48 0.29 41.47
N ILE A 452 70.26 1.15 40.46
CA ILE A 452 71.33 1.93 39.81
C ILE A 452 72.04 2.83 40.84
N LYS A 453 71.27 3.54 41.67
CA LYS A 453 71.84 4.42 42.70
C LYS A 453 72.59 3.65 43.80
N ALA A 454 72.09 2.48 44.19
CA ALA A 454 72.78 1.59 45.10
C ALA A 454 74.12 1.10 44.52
N ALA A 455 74.16 0.76 43.22
CA ALA A 455 75.39 0.38 42.52
C ALA A 455 76.39 1.56 42.41
N GLU A 456 75.89 2.78 42.24
CA GLU A 456 76.67 4.03 42.20
C GLU A 456 77.14 4.52 43.59
N LYS A 457 76.78 3.83 44.69
CA LYS A 457 77.06 4.22 46.09
C LYS A 457 76.53 5.62 46.49
N ASN A 458 75.48 6.11 45.84
CA ASN A 458 74.77 7.33 46.26
C ASN A 458 73.66 6.96 47.26
N LEU A 459 73.78 7.42 48.51
CA LEU A 459 72.96 6.99 49.66
C LEU A 459 71.71 7.86 49.93
N GLU A 460 71.60 9.03 49.30
CA GLU A 460 70.40 9.87 49.44
C GLU A 460 69.49 9.65 48.24
N VAL A 461 68.38 8.95 48.46
CA VAL A 461 67.38 8.72 47.43
C VAL A 461 65.99 9.06 47.97
N ASN A 462 65.46 10.20 47.54
CA ASN A 462 64.06 10.53 47.75
C ASN A 462 63.24 10.13 46.51
N LYS A 463 62.08 9.48 46.70
CA LYS A 463 61.20 9.05 45.60
C LYS A 463 60.74 10.23 44.75
N GLU A 464 60.47 11.36 45.40
CA GLU A 464 60.02 12.58 44.76
C GLU A 464 61.11 13.20 43.87
N GLU A 465 62.37 13.09 44.27
CA GLU A 465 63.51 13.59 43.50
C GLU A 465 63.75 12.75 42.24
N LEU A 466 63.67 11.42 42.35
CA LEU A 466 63.77 10.52 41.20
C LEU A 466 62.64 10.74 40.18
N LEU A 467 61.40 10.89 40.66
CA LEU A 467 60.23 11.13 39.79
C LEU A 467 60.25 12.51 39.14
N GLY A 468 60.94 13.48 39.73
CA GLY A 468 61.09 14.84 39.20
C GLY A 468 62.20 15.01 38.15
N THR A 469 62.96 13.96 37.86
CA THR A 469 64.02 14.00 36.84
C THR A 469 63.42 14.10 35.43
N LYS A 470 64.12 14.80 34.53
CA LYS A 470 63.65 14.99 33.14
C LYS A 470 63.57 13.67 32.39
N GLU A 471 64.47 12.75 32.70
CA GLU A 471 64.56 11.43 32.11
C GLU A 471 63.31 10.58 32.43
N VAL A 472 62.85 10.61 33.69
CA VAL A 472 61.62 9.91 34.10
C VAL A 472 60.38 10.58 33.51
N GLU A 473 60.38 11.90 33.36
CA GLU A 473 59.27 12.61 32.71
C GLU A 473 59.16 12.27 31.21
N ASP A 474 60.28 12.22 30.49
CA ASP A 474 60.34 11.80 29.08
C ASP A 474 59.86 10.35 28.90
N TYR A 475 60.27 9.46 29.81
CA TYR A 475 59.81 8.08 29.83
C TYR A 475 58.31 7.97 30.13
N LYS A 476 57.81 8.69 31.14
CA LYS A 476 56.38 8.76 31.47
C LYS A 476 55.56 9.19 30.25
N LYS A 477 55.96 10.27 29.57
CA LYS A 477 55.27 10.77 28.36
C LYS A 477 55.25 9.71 27.25
N SER A 478 56.38 9.05 27.04
CA SER A 478 56.53 8.00 26.02
C SER A 478 55.63 6.79 26.31
N VAL A 479 55.57 6.31 27.56
CA VAL A 479 54.69 5.18 27.93
C VAL A 479 53.21 5.55 27.81
N VAL A 480 52.84 6.76 28.24
CA VAL A 480 51.44 7.22 28.16
C VAL A 480 50.98 7.34 26.70
N SER A 481 51.79 7.92 25.82
CA SER A 481 51.51 7.96 24.38
C SER A 481 51.43 6.55 23.80
N LEU A 482 52.39 5.68 24.10
CA LEU A 482 52.39 4.30 23.62
C LEU A 482 51.12 3.52 24.03
N LYS A 483 50.67 3.68 25.28
CA LYS A 483 49.48 2.96 25.78
C LYS A 483 48.15 3.56 25.33
N ASN A 484 48.05 4.87 25.13
CA ASN A 484 46.80 5.55 24.80
C ASN A 484 46.60 5.78 23.30
N GLU A 485 47.66 6.14 22.58
CA GLU A 485 47.64 6.42 21.13
C GLU A 485 47.91 5.16 20.30
N GLY A 486 48.55 4.17 20.91
CA GLY A 486 48.82 2.85 20.33
C GLY A 486 50.25 2.66 19.80
N ASP A 487 50.48 1.48 19.24
CA ASP A 487 51.79 1.02 18.79
C ASP A 487 52.11 1.56 17.39
N ASN A 488 53.01 2.54 17.32
CA ASN A 488 53.53 3.12 16.08
C ASN A 488 55.07 3.15 16.12
N GLU A 489 55.73 3.18 14.97
CA GLU A 489 57.20 3.24 14.89
C GLU A 489 57.77 4.48 15.62
N ASN A 490 57.04 5.60 15.55
CA ASN A 490 57.41 6.83 16.26
C ASN A 490 57.28 6.69 17.78
N THR A 491 56.19 6.08 18.28
CA THR A 491 55.96 5.92 19.74
C THR A 491 56.96 4.93 20.34
N LEU A 492 57.30 3.86 19.61
CA LEU A 492 58.34 2.90 19.99
C LEU A 492 59.74 3.51 19.97
N SER A 493 60.05 4.35 18.98
CA SER A 493 61.35 5.03 18.89
C SER A 493 61.54 6.03 20.04
N GLN A 494 60.51 6.81 20.36
CA GLN A 494 60.52 7.74 21.51
C GLN A 494 60.70 6.98 22.82
N TYR A 495 59.95 5.89 23.02
CA TYR A 495 60.09 5.02 24.18
C TYR A 495 61.50 4.43 24.30
N LYS A 496 62.08 3.95 23.19
CA LYS A 496 63.44 3.42 23.14
C LYS A 496 64.47 4.46 23.57
N GLU A 497 64.42 5.67 23.00
CA GLU A 497 65.37 6.73 23.33
C GLU A 497 65.22 7.19 24.79
N ALA A 498 64.00 7.28 25.30
CA ALA A 498 63.75 7.59 26.71
C ALA A 498 64.37 6.52 27.64
N VAL A 499 64.18 5.23 27.34
CA VAL A 499 64.76 4.13 28.13
C VAL A 499 66.29 4.08 28.03
N LYS A 500 66.87 4.36 26.86
CA LYS A 500 68.34 4.43 26.68
C LYS A 500 68.98 5.47 27.60
N ARG A 501 68.38 6.67 27.66
CA ARG A 501 68.82 7.74 28.57
C ARG A 501 68.72 7.31 30.03
N LEU A 502 67.64 6.62 30.37
CA LEU A 502 67.36 6.22 31.74
C LEU A 502 68.30 5.14 32.28
N LEU A 503 68.74 4.23 31.41
CA LEU A 503 69.63 3.11 31.74
C LEU A 503 71.11 3.41 31.45
N ASN A 504 71.45 4.65 31.06
CA ASN A 504 72.81 5.07 30.68
C ASN A 504 73.42 4.22 29.55
N LEU A 505 72.61 3.79 28.58
CA LEU A 505 73.05 3.02 27.41
C LEU A 505 73.23 3.94 26.20
N THR A 506 74.48 4.14 25.75
CA THR A 506 74.83 4.96 24.58
C THR A 506 74.56 4.24 23.26
#